data_AF-A0A1A8GYA6-F1
#
_entry.id   AF-A0A1A8GYA6-F1
#
_cell.length_a   1.000
_cell.length_b   1.000
_cell.length_c   1.000
_cell.angle_alpha   90.00
_cell.angle_beta   90.00
_cell.angle_gamma   90.00
#
_symmetry.space_group_name_H-M   'P 1'
#
loop_
_entity.id
_entity.type
_entity.pdbx_description
1 polymer ?
#
loop_
_entity_poly.entity_id
_entity_poly.type
_entity_poly.pdbx_seq_one_letter_code
_entity_poly.pdbx_strand_id
1 'polypeptide(L)'
;QEHTLWLPWGRFFVMDTIVMRHEENDIPSCDLSSFSRPVPMVSPAPLTAFAGSCSERGTVVPEIQSLQDEVPIPGSDMKLSYLSSRTAGYKSILRVTLTHSTIPFNLMKVHLMVAVEGRLFRKWFPAAPNLSYDFVWDKTDVYSQKVYGLSESFVSVGFEYESCPDLILWEKRTAFLQGYETIASKLGGWTLDKHHALNIQSGILHMGNGENVFISQQ
;
A
#
# COMPACT_ATOMS: atom_id res chain seq x y z
N GLN A 1 7.01 -28.80 14.92
CA GLN A 1 7.11 -28.23 13.56
C GLN A 1 8.18 -27.15 13.59
N GLU A 2 9.15 -27.23 12.69
CA GLU A 2 10.17 -26.19 12.49
C GLU A 2 9.88 -25.45 11.19
N HIS A 3 10.06 -24.12 11.18
CA HIS A 3 9.83 -23.29 9.99
C HIS A 3 11.07 -22.45 9.70
N THR A 4 11.60 -22.58 8.50
CA THR A 4 12.71 -21.75 8.00
C THR A 4 12.15 -20.53 7.29
N LEU A 5 12.61 -19.33 7.68
CA LEU A 5 12.14 -18.05 7.16
C LEU A 5 13.27 -17.25 6.53
N TRP A 6 12.95 -16.51 5.47
CA TRP A 6 13.85 -15.53 4.87
C TRP A 6 13.54 -14.14 5.42
N LEU A 7 14.48 -13.59 6.21
CA LEU A 7 14.29 -12.28 6.83
C LEU A 7 14.79 -11.15 5.92
N PRO A 8 13.99 -10.10 5.68
CA PRO A 8 14.42 -8.93 4.95
C PRO A 8 15.33 -8.04 5.82
N TRP A 9 16.28 -7.36 5.19
CA TRP A 9 17.15 -6.40 5.88
C TRP A 9 16.40 -5.11 6.23
N GLY A 10 16.44 -4.71 7.50
CA GLY A 10 15.96 -3.39 7.95
C GLY A 10 14.46 -3.13 7.74
N ARG A 11 13.62 -4.18 7.71
CA ARG A 11 12.18 -4.09 7.46
C ARG A 11 11.39 -4.91 8.45
N PHE A 12 10.13 -4.51 8.68
CA PHE A 12 9.19 -5.35 9.42
C PHE A 12 8.85 -6.61 8.62
N PHE A 13 9.06 -7.76 9.25
CA PHE A 13 8.67 -9.05 8.68
C PHE A 13 7.36 -9.53 9.31
N VAL A 14 6.44 -9.96 8.46
CA VAL A 14 5.16 -10.54 8.86
C VAL A 14 5.23 -12.04 8.60
N MET A 15 5.25 -12.81 9.68
CA MET A 15 5.24 -14.27 9.60
C MET A 15 3.83 -14.79 9.28
N ASP A 16 3.75 -15.87 8.52
CA ASP A 16 2.49 -16.56 8.30
C ASP A 16 1.96 -17.19 9.59
N THR A 17 0.65 -17.15 9.78
CA THR A 17 -0.01 -17.83 10.90
C THR A 17 0.28 -19.32 10.88
N ILE A 18 0.88 -19.82 11.96
CA ILE A 18 1.17 -21.23 12.15
C ILE A 18 -0.10 -21.91 12.69
N VAL A 19 -0.57 -22.94 11.99
CA VAL A 19 -1.70 -23.77 12.43
C VAL A 19 -1.14 -25.05 13.04
N MET A 20 -1.28 -25.20 14.36
CA MET A 20 -0.84 -26.40 15.07
C MET A 20 -1.76 -27.58 14.74
N ARG A 21 -1.19 -28.74 14.42
CA ARG A 21 -1.92 -30.01 14.21
C ARG A 21 -1.23 -31.13 15.01
N HIS A 22 -2.03 -32.03 15.58
CA HIS A 22 -1.57 -33.12 16.44
C HIS A 22 -1.26 -34.42 15.67
N GLU A 23 -1.84 -34.60 14.48
CA GLU A 23 -1.60 -35.74 13.59
C GLU A 23 -0.79 -35.29 12.36
N GLU A 24 0.29 -36.02 12.05
CA GLU A 24 0.89 -36.04 10.71
C GLU A 24 -0.12 -36.74 9.78
N ASN A 25 -1.07 -35.95 9.28
CA ASN A 25 -1.95 -36.43 8.23
C ASN A 25 -1.14 -36.53 6.93
N ASP A 26 -0.70 -37.74 6.59
CA ASP A 26 -0.35 -38.16 5.23
C ASP A 26 -1.63 -38.14 4.37
N ILE A 27 -2.16 -36.95 4.03
CA ILE A 27 -3.27 -36.83 3.07
C ILE A 27 -2.67 -36.58 1.67
N PRO A 28 -3.12 -37.31 0.63
CA PRO A 28 -2.31 -37.63 -0.53
C PRO A 28 -2.23 -36.49 -1.54
N SER A 29 -1.08 -36.43 -2.22
CA SER A 29 -0.91 -36.26 -3.68
C SER A 29 -1.92 -35.41 -4.47
N CYS A 30 -2.37 -34.25 -3.98
CA CYS A 30 -3.00 -33.30 -4.90
C CYS A 30 -1.89 -32.67 -5.75
N ASP A 31 -1.77 -33.12 -6.99
CA ASP A 31 -0.88 -32.48 -7.97
C ASP A 31 -1.56 -31.24 -8.56
N LEU A 32 -1.12 -30.07 -8.09
CA LEU A 32 -1.57 -28.78 -8.58
C LEU A 32 -0.81 -28.31 -9.84
N SER A 33 0.08 -29.12 -10.41
CA SER A 33 0.93 -28.73 -11.55
C SER A 33 0.13 -28.26 -12.78
N SER A 34 -1.07 -28.81 -12.98
CA SER A 34 -1.95 -28.50 -14.11
C SER A 34 -2.92 -27.34 -13.84
N PHE A 35 -2.97 -26.82 -12.61
CA PHE A 35 -3.91 -25.78 -12.22
C PHE A 35 -3.38 -24.39 -12.58
N SER A 36 -4.27 -23.52 -13.03
CA SER A 36 -3.91 -22.13 -13.31
C SER A 36 -3.57 -21.38 -12.03
N ARG A 37 -2.43 -20.70 -12.05
CA ARG A 37 -1.99 -19.83 -10.96
C ARG A 37 -2.71 -18.47 -11.01
N PRO A 38 -2.95 -17.84 -9.86
CA PRO A 38 -3.48 -16.48 -9.83
C PRO A 38 -2.51 -15.50 -10.52
N VAL A 39 -3.03 -14.60 -11.34
CA VAL A 39 -2.22 -13.51 -11.93
C VAL A 39 -2.75 -12.19 -11.40
N PRO A 40 -2.46 -11.82 -10.14
CA PRO A 40 -3.03 -10.63 -9.56
C PRO A 40 -2.37 -9.37 -10.13
N MET A 41 -3.18 -8.33 -10.36
CA MET A 41 -2.69 -7.00 -10.69
C MET A 41 -2.81 -6.10 -9.46
N VAL A 42 -1.70 -5.49 -9.05
CA VAL A 42 -1.64 -4.56 -7.92
C VAL A 42 -1.48 -3.14 -8.45
N SER A 43 -2.40 -2.26 -8.10
CA SER A 43 -2.41 -0.85 -8.53
C SER A 43 -2.48 0.04 -7.29
N PRO A 44 -1.33 0.53 -6.78
CA PRO A 44 -1.32 1.49 -5.69
C PRO A 44 -1.85 2.85 -6.17
N ALA A 45 -2.42 3.63 -5.25
CA ALA A 45 -2.78 5.02 -5.50
C ALA A 45 -1.54 5.83 -5.95
N PRO A 46 -1.71 6.83 -6.84
CA PRO A 46 -0.60 7.65 -7.31
C PRO A 46 0.08 8.39 -6.15
N LEU A 47 1.40 8.52 -6.24
CA LEU A 47 2.21 9.28 -5.28
C LEU A 47 1.85 10.77 -5.36
N THR A 48 1.98 11.49 -4.24
CA THR A 48 1.62 12.91 -4.14
C THR A 48 2.70 13.85 -4.70
N ALA A 49 3.23 13.54 -5.89
CA ALA A 49 4.28 14.32 -6.56
C ALA A 49 3.76 15.62 -7.21
N PHE A 50 2.49 15.66 -7.60
CA PHE A 50 1.93 16.70 -8.48
C PHE A 50 1.47 17.99 -7.78
N ALA A 51 1.62 18.10 -6.47
CA ALA A 51 1.09 19.22 -5.70
C ALA A 51 2.01 20.45 -5.82
N GLY A 52 1.90 21.26 -6.88
CA GLY A 52 2.61 22.56 -6.95
C GLY A 52 3.20 22.95 -8.29
N SER A 53 3.16 22.07 -9.31
CA SER A 53 3.85 22.31 -10.59
C SER A 53 3.10 23.22 -11.57
N CYS A 54 1.95 23.79 -11.20
CA CYS A 54 1.14 24.58 -12.12
C CYS A 54 0.43 25.74 -11.40
N SER A 55 0.89 26.97 -11.66
CA SER A 55 0.32 28.20 -11.12
C SER A 55 -1.11 28.49 -11.60
N GLU A 56 -1.54 27.85 -12.69
CA GLU A 56 -2.91 27.97 -13.23
C GLU A 56 -3.87 26.94 -12.63
N ARG A 57 -3.38 25.96 -11.86
CA ARG A 57 -4.26 25.03 -11.15
C ARG A 57 -4.94 25.77 -10.01
N GLY A 58 -6.27 25.68 -9.95
CA GLY A 58 -7.04 26.12 -8.80
C GLY A 58 -6.72 25.30 -7.55
N THR A 59 -7.55 25.42 -6.52
CA THR A 59 -7.33 24.77 -5.23
C THR A 59 -7.46 23.24 -5.25
N VAL A 60 -7.93 22.64 -6.34
CA VAL A 60 -8.17 21.19 -6.45
C VAL A 60 -7.09 20.55 -7.30
N VAL A 61 -6.51 19.45 -6.81
CA VAL A 61 -5.56 18.59 -7.54
C VAL A 61 -6.27 17.29 -7.92
N PRO A 62 -6.80 17.15 -9.15
CA PRO A 62 -7.68 16.04 -9.51
C PRO A 62 -7.00 14.67 -9.45
N GLU A 63 -5.73 14.59 -9.86
CA GLU A 63 -5.00 13.32 -10.01
C GLU A 63 -4.83 12.56 -8.69
N ILE A 64 -4.69 13.32 -7.59
CA ILE A 64 -4.55 12.78 -6.24
C ILE A 64 -5.75 13.14 -5.35
N GLN A 65 -6.83 13.69 -5.93
CA GLN A 65 -8.05 14.08 -5.22
C GLN A 65 -7.76 14.91 -3.96
N SER A 66 -6.79 15.82 -4.04
CA SER A 66 -6.35 16.63 -2.91
C SER A 66 -6.76 18.10 -3.06
N LEU A 67 -6.80 18.79 -1.91
CA LEU A 67 -7.03 20.22 -1.83
C LEU A 67 -5.69 20.89 -1.49
N GLN A 68 -5.33 21.90 -2.28
CA GLN A 68 -4.21 22.78 -2.06
C GLN A 68 -4.74 24.21 -1.85
N ASP A 69 -4.28 24.88 -0.79
CA ASP A 69 -4.67 26.26 -0.48
C ASP A 69 -3.44 27.09 -0.13
N GLU A 70 -3.46 28.38 -0.46
CA GLU A 70 -2.34 29.30 -0.23
C GLU A 70 -2.83 30.64 0.33
N VAL A 71 -2.23 31.10 1.42
CA VAL A 71 -2.53 32.40 2.04
C VAL A 71 -1.25 33.24 2.07
N PRO A 72 -1.21 34.41 1.40
CA PRO A 72 -0.04 35.29 1.44
C PRO A 72 0.12 35.93 2.82
N ILE A 73 1.37 36.08 3.29
CA ILE A 73 1.68 36.76 4.55
C ILE A 73 2.04 38.22 4.24
N PRO A 74 1.23 39.21 4.67
CA PRO A 74 1.50 40.62 4.40
C PRO A 74 2.87 41.05 4.94
N GLY A 75 3.63 41.80 4.13
CA GLY A 75 4.97 42.26 4.48
C GLY A 75 6.09 41.24 4.23
N SER A 76 5.80 40.11 3.58
CA SER A 76 6.80 39.14 3.12
C SER A 76 6.44 38.55 1.76
N ASP A 77 7.43 37.99 1.07
CA ASP A 77 7.21 37.19 -0.15
C ASP A 77 6.82 35.74 0.16
N MET A 78 6.57 35.41 1.43
CA MET A 78 6.24 34.07 1.89
C MET A 78 4.73 33.84 1.89
N LYS A 79 4.36 32.58 1.69
CA LYS A 79 2.96 32.13 1.76
C LYS A 79 2.82 30.99 2.75
N LEU A 80 1.67 30.92 3.41
CA LEU A 80 1.21 29.72 4.09
C LEU A 80 0.56 28.81 3.05
N SER A 81 1.00 27.57 2.95
CA SER A 81 0.48 26.54 2.06
C SER A 81 -0.15 25.42 2.88
N TYR A 82 -1.32 24.97 2.46
CA TYR A 82 -2.01 23.81 2.99
C TYR A 82 -2.18 22.77 1.90
N LEU A 83 -1.94 21.50 2.23
CA LEU A 83 -2.15 20.38 1.32
C LEU A 83 -2.84 19.24 2.07
N SER A 84 -4.04 18.85 1.62
CA SER A 84 -4.84 17.84 2.33
C SER A 84 -4.17 16.46 2.37
N SER A 85 -3.27 16.14 1.44
CA SER A 85 -2.52 14.87 1.43
C SER A 85 -1.60 14.69 2.64
N ARG A 86 -1.21 15.79 3.29
CA ARG A 86 -0.35 15.82 4.50
C ARG A 86 -1.11 15.52 5.79
N THR A 87 -2.43 15.32 5.70
CA THR A 87 -3.28 15.02 6.86
C THR A 87 -3.41 13.52 7.10
N ALA A 88 -3.73 13.14 8.34
CA ALA A 88 -3.97 11.73 8.71
C ALA A 88 -5.23 11.13 8.05
N GLY A 89 -6.14 11.98 7.57
CA GLY A 89 -7.35 11.57 6.85
C GLY A 89 -7.06 11.07 5.43
N TYR A 90 -5.95 11.51 4.82
CA TYR A 90 -5.55 11.06 3.49
C TYR A 90 -4.86 9.69 3.57
N LYS A 91 -5.64 8.63 3.35
CA LYS A 91 -5.24 7.22 3.45
C LYS A 91 -4.53 6.75 2.18
N SER A 92 -3.78 5.67 2.30
CA SER A 92 -3.14 5.02 1.14
C SER A 92 -3.99 3.85 0.68
N ILE A 93 -4.29 3.81 -0.60
CA ILE A 93 -5.19 2.81 -1.19
C ILE A 93 -4.38 1.93 -2.15
N LEU A 94 -4.64 0.63 -2.10
CA LEU A 94 -4.09 -0.37 -2.99
C LEU A 94 -5.22 -1.18 -3.61
N ARG A 95 -5.46 -0.99 -4.89
CA ARG A 95 -6.42 -1.80 -5.64
C ARG A 95 -5.76 -3.10 -6.07
N VAL A 96 -6.34 -4.22 -5.68
CA VAL A 96 -5.88 -5.56 -6.04
C VAL A 96 -6.93 -6.23 -6.89
N THR A 97 -6.61 -6.48 -8.16
CA THR A 97 -7.43 -7.33 -9.04
C THR A 97 -7.10 -8.78 -8.73
N LEU A 98 -8.09 -9.51 -8.21
CA LEU A 98 -7.96 -10.89 -7.74
C LEU A 98 -8.30 -11.90 -8.85
N THR A 99 -9.31 -11.59 -9.67
CA THR A 99 -9.70 -12.41 -10.84
C THR A 99 -10.03 -11.52 -12.04
N HIS A 100 -9.95 -12.10 -13.23
CA HIS A 100 -10.29 -11.44 -14.49
C HIS A 100 -11.70 -11.84 -14.95
N SER A 101 -12.07 -11.48 -16.18
CA SER A 101 -13.37 -11.79 -16.78
C SER A 101 -13.61 -13.30 -16.92
N THR A 102 -12.55 -14.07 -17.17
CA THR A 102 -12.59 -15.53 -17.17
C THR A 102 -11.95 -16.07 -15.90
N ILE A 103 -12.64 -17.02 -15.26
CA ILE A 103 -12.12 -17.74 -14.09
C ILE A 103 -11.83 -19.20 -14.45
N PRO A 104 -10.83 -19.82 -13.82
CA PRO A 104 -10.55 -21.24 -13.97
C PRO A 104 -11.73 -22.11 -13.55
N PHE A 105 -11.92 -23.23 -14.23
CA PHE A 105 -12.88 -24.24 -13.83
C PHE A 105 -12.53 -24.82 -12.45
N ASN A 106 -13.54 -25.16 -11.63
CA ASN A 106 -13.40 -25.63 -10.24
C ASN A 106 -12.75 -24.67 -9.25
N LEU A 107 -12.50 -23.40 -9.61
CA LEU A 107 -12.06 -22.42 -8.63
C LEU A 107 -13.20 -22.16 -7.63
N MET A 108 -12.94 -22.39 -6.34
CA MET A 108 -13.95 -22.32 -5.29
C MET A 108 -13.79 -21.04 -4.45
N LYS A 109 -12.56 -20.77 -3.98
CA LYS A 109 -12.26 -19.57 -3.17
C LYS A 109 -11.03 -18.85 -3.68
N VAL A 110 -11.04 -17.53 -3.47
CA VAL A 110 -9.90 -16.64 -3.72
C VAL A 110 -9.50 -15.98 -2.40
N HIS A 111 -8.26 -16.21 -1.98
CA HIS A 111 -7.67 -15.68 -0.77
C HIS A 111 -6.83 -14.44 -1.09
N LEU A 112 -6.87 -13.47 -0.21
CA LEU A 112 -6.07 -12.25 -0.27
C LEU A 112 -5.37 -12.06 1.08
N MET A 113 -4.06 -11.86 1.02
CA MET A 113 -3.24 -11.43 2.13
C MET A 113 -2.49 -10.17 1.75
N VAL A 114 -2.50 -9.15 2.61
CA VAL A 114 -1.70 -7.93 2.42
C VAL A 114 -0.89 -7.69 3.70
N ALA A 115 0.43 -7.65 3.56
CA ALA A 115 1.34 -7.35 4.65
C ALA A 115 2.01 -5.98 4.42
N VAL A 116 1.92 -5.09 5.40
CA VAL A 116 2.53 -3.75 5.37
C VAL A 116 2.96 -3.37 6.78
N GLU A 117 4.23 -3.00 6.96
CA GLU A 117 4.78 -2.46 8.22
C GLU A 117 4.38 -3.27 9.47
N GLY A 118 4.51 -4.60 9.38
CA GLY A 118 4.20 -5.53 10.47
C GLY A 118 2.72 -5.91 10.61
N ARG A 119 1.80 -5.26 9.88
CA ARG A 119 0.37 -5.59 9.90
C ARG A 119 0.06 -6.64 8.83
N LEU A 120 -0.82 -7.59 9.17
CA LEU A 120 -1.30 -8.62 8.25
C LEU A 120 -2.81 -8.53 8.08
N PHE A 121 -3.25 -8.19 6.88
CA PHE A 121 -4.64 -8.26 6.48
C PHE A 121 -4.91 -9.58 5.75
N ARG A 122 -6.01 -10.26 6.08
CA ARG A 122 -6.43 -11.51 5.44
C ARG A 122 -7.92 -11.46 5.14
N LYS A 123 -8.30 -11.89 3.94
CA LYS A 123 -9.70 -12.03 3.54
C LYS A 123 -9.82 -13.08 2.44
N TRP A 124 -10.95 -13.76 2.38
CA TRP A 124 -11.26 -14.67 1.28
C TRP A 124 -12.61 -14.30 0.67
N PHE A 125 -12.80 -14.72 -0.58
CA PHE A 125 -13.97 -14.45 -1.38
C PHE A 125 -14.39 -15.73 -2.11
N PRO A 126 -15.70 -15.94 -2.36
CA PRO A 126 -16.14 -16.95 -3.29
C PRO A 126 -15.64 -16.61 -4.70
N ALA A 127 -15.34 -17.63 -5.51
CA ALA A 127 -14.86 -17.43 -6.87
C ALA A 127 -15.91 -16.70 -7.72
N ALA A 128 -15.52 -15.57 -8.30
CA ALA A 128 -16.34 -14.76 -9.19
C ALA A 128 -15.44 -14.09 -10.24
N PRO A 129 -15.95 -13.80 -11.46
CA PRO A 129 -15.22 -13.01 -12.44
C PRO A 129 -15.09 -11.55 -12.01
N ASN A 130 -14.04 -10.87 -12.47
CA ASN A 130 -13.73 -9.45 -12.22
C ASN A 130 -13.70 -9.06 -10.73
N LEU A 131 -13.25 -9.98 -9.87
CA LEU A 131 -13.14 -9.74 -8.45
C LEU A 131 -11.96 -8.79 -8.19
N SER A 132 -12.23 -7.71 -7.47
CA SER A 132 -11.22 -6.74 -7.03
C SER A 132 -11.46 -6.31 -5.59
N TYR A 133 -10.40 -5.88 -4.93
CA TYR A 133 -10.46 -5.40 -3.55
C TYR A 133 -9.60 -4.16 -3.38
N ASP A 134 -10.18 -3.12 -2.78
CA ASP A 134 -9.48 -1.88 -2.44
C ASP A 134 -9.01 -1.98 -0.98
N PHE A 135 -7.72 -2.28 -0.80
CA PHE A 135 -7.08 -2.28 0.52
C PHE A 135 -6.75 -0.85 0.94
N VAL A 136 -7.11 -0.48 2.17
CA VAL A 136 -6.90 0.87 2.72
C VAL A 136 -5.94 0.79 3.90
N TRP A 137 -4.86 1.55 3.84
CA TRP A 137 -3.85 1.67 4.88
C TRP A 137 -3.88 3.06 5.53
N ASP A 138 -3.84 3.07 6.85
CA ASP A 138 -3.83 4.25 7.72
C ASP A 138 -2.45 4.86 7.93
N LYS A 139 -1.43 4.35 7.22
CA LYS A 139 -0.04 4.81 7.26
C LYS A 139 0.61 4.57 8.64
N THR A 140 0.11 3.58 9.39
CA THR A 140 0.70 3.18 10.67
C THR A 140 1.22 1.76 10.64
N ASP A 141 2.21 1.49 11.48
CA ASP A 141 2.75 0.16 11.72
C ASP A 141 1.84 -0.67 12.64
N VAL A 142 2.29 -1.89 12.97
CA VAL A 142 1.60 -2.80 13.91
C VAL A 142 1.46 -2.24 15.33
N TYR A 143 2.33 -1.32 15.74
CA TYR A 143 2.30 -0.65 17.03
C TYR A 143 1.52 0.66 17.02
N SER A 144 0.78 0.92 15.93
CA SER A 144 0.02 2.17 15.70
C SER A 144 0.89 3.42 15.67
N GLN A 145 2.19 3.29 15.36
CA GLN A 145 3.09 4.41 15.14
C GLN A 145 3.03 4.86 13.68
N LYS A 146 3.23 6.16 13.45
CA LYS A 146 3.20 6.74 12.10
C LYS A 146 4.42 6.28 11.31
N VAL A 147 4.18 5.78 10.10
CA VAL A 147 5.23 5.41 9.16
C VAL A 147 5.37 6.53 8.13
N TYR A 148 6.58 7.03 7.94
CA TYR A 148 6.86 8.18 7.07
C TYR A 148 7.52 7.73 5.76
N GLY A 149 7.21 8.42 4.67
CA GLY A 149 7.88 8.22 3.38
C GLY A 149 7.20 7.17 2.48
N LEU A 150 7.94 6.13 2.08
CA LEU A 150 7.44 5.03 1.25
C LEU A 150 7.60 3.70 2.00
N SER A 151 6.58 2.87 1.94
CA SER A 151 6.55 1.53 2.53
C SER A 151 6.29 0.49 1.48
N GLU A 152 7.04 -0.60 1.52
CA GLU A 152 6.80 -1.77 0.68
C GLU A 152 5.70 -2.63 1.29
N SER A 153 4.74 -3.03 0.47
CA SER A 153 3.67 -3.96 0.82
C SER A 153 3.81 -5.26 0.04
N PHE A 154 3.54 -6.37 0.72
CA PHE A 154 3.50 -7.70 0.12
C PHE A 154 2.06 -8.15 -0.02
N VAL A 155 1.64 -8.42 -1.25
CA VAL A 155 0.30 -8.88 -1.58
C VAL A 155 0.40 -10.34 -2.03
N SER A 156 -0.26 -11.24 -1.32
CA SER A 156 -0.37 -12.65 -1.73
C SER A 156 -1.82 -12.94 -2.12
N VAL A 157 -2.01 -13.47 -3.31
CA VAL A 157 -3.31 -13.93 -3.80
C VAL A 157 -3.27 -15.45 -3.95
N GLY A 158 -4.25 -16.13 -3.36
CA GLY A 158 -4.33 -17.58 -3.28
C GLY A 158 -5.56 -18.12 -3.98
N PHE A 159 -5.42 -19.15 -4.82
CA PHE A 159 -6.55 -19.87 -5.42
C PHE A 159 -6.75 -21.22 -4.73
N GLU A 160 -7.97 -21.48 -4.26
CA GLU A 160 -8.40 -22.74 -3.67
C GLU A 160 -9.44 -23.39 -4.58
N TYR A 161 -9.19 -24.63 -4.99
CA TYR A 161 -10.02 -25.38 -5.93
C TYR A 161 -10.88 -26.42 -5.22
N GLU A 162 -12.07 -26.69 -5.75
CA GLU A 162 -12.99 -27.67 -5.18
C GLU A 162 -12.41 -29.10 -5.16
N SER A 163 -11.61 -29.45 -6.17
CA SER A 163 -10.96 -30.76 -6.28
C SER A 163 -9.88 -31.02 -5.22
N CYS A 164 -9.30 -29.95 -4.65
CA CYS A 164 -8.24 -30.04 -3.65
C CYS A 164 -8.48 -29.02 -2.53
N PRO A 165 -9.42 -29.33 -1.62
CA PRO A 165 -9.66 -28.49 -0.47
C PRO A 165 -8.40 -28.40 0.40
N ASP A 166 -8.24 -27.28 1.12
CA ASP A 166 -7.13 -26.98 2.04
C ASP A 166 -5.75 -26.77 1.40
N LEU A 167 -5.59 -26.95 0.08
CA LEU A 167 -4.36 -26.60 -0.65
C LEU A 167 -4.57 -25.36 -1.52
N ILE A 168 -3.78 -24.32 -1.26
CA ILE A 168 -3.95 -22.99 -1.87
C ILE A 168 -2.74 -22.67 -2.76
N LEU A 169 -2.99 -22.34 -4.03
CA LEU A 169 -1.96 -21.83 -4.94
C LEU A 169 -1.73 -20.34 -4.72
N TRP A 170 -0.63 -20.00 -4.05
CA TRP A 170 -0.26 -18.62 -3.75
C TRP A 170 0.63 -18.01 -4.83
N GLU A 171 0.33 -16.76 -5.19
CA GLU A 171 1.23 -15.88 -5.92
C GLU A 171 1.46 -14.60 -5.14
N LYS A 172 2.71 -14.16 -5.08
CA LYS A 172 3.16 -13.00 -4.29
C LYS A 172 3.57 -11.86 -5.21
N ARG A 173 3.10 -10.66 -4.90
CA ARG A 173 3.45 -9.39 -5.55
C ARG A 173 3.91 -8.39 -4.50
N THR A 174 4.71 -7.42 -4.95
CA THR A 174 5.11 -6.27 -4.14
C THR A 174 4.51 -5.00 -4.73
N ALA A 175 4.18 -4.04 -3.87
CA ALA A 175 3.74 -2.71 -4.27
C ALA A 175 4.23 -1.67 -3.24
N PHE A 176 4.57 -0.47 -3.70
CA PHE A 176 4.92 0.63 -2.81
C PHE A 176 3.67 1.44 -2.44
N LEU A 177 3.51 1.71 -1.15
CA LEU A 177 2.47 2.57 -0.60
C LEU A 177 3.11 3.78 0.05
N GLN A 178 2.50 4.95 -0.16
CA GLN A 178 2.96 6.17 0.47
C GLN A 178 2.57 6.19 1.96
N GLY A 179 3.51 6.51 2.83
CA GLY A 179 3.29 6.76 4.25
C GLY A 179 2.85 8.20 4.53
N TYR A 180 3.10 8.65 5.75
CA TYR A 180 2.99 10.05 6.14
C TYR A 180 4.06 10.89 5.43
N GLU A 181 3.67 12.09 5.04
CA GLU A 181 4.60 13.12 4.55
C GLU A 181 5.23 13.86 5.74
N THR A 182 6.51 14.22 5.62
CA THR A 182 7.17 15.02 6.64
C THR A 182 6.76 16.48 6.49
N ILE A 183 6.25 17.09 7.57
CA ILE A 183 5.84 18.50 7.57
C ILE A 183 6.99 19.34 8.13
N ALA A 184 7.56 20.22 7.29
CA ALA A 184 8.67 21.08 7.69
C ALA A 184 8.26 22.11 8.76
N SER A 185 7.13 22.78 8.55
CA SER A 185 6.66 23.83 9.45
C SER A 185 5.61 23.29 10.41
N LYS A 186 5.80 23.48 11.73
CA LYS A 186 4.84 23.03 12.75
C LYS A 186 3.70 24.05 12.97
N LEU A 187 3.06 24.50 11.89
CA LEU A 187 2.05 25.56 11.89
C LEU A 187 0.63 25.00 11.73
N GLY A 188 0.26 24.01 12.56
CA GLY A 188 -1.11 23.48 12.57
C GLY A 188 -1.56 22.81 11.26
N GLY A 189 -0.64 22.19 10.53
CA GLY A 189 -0.90 21.55 9.23
C GLY A 189 -0.55 22.43 8.02
N TRP A 190 -0.24 23.71 8.24
CA TRP A 190 0.26 24.61 7.21
C TRP A 190 1.79 24.59 7.13
N THR A 191 2.32 24.91 5.96
CA THR A 191 3.75 25.07 5.69
C THR A 191 4.09 26.44 5.12
N LEU A 192 5.26 26.97 5.46
CA LEU A 192 5.80 28.12 4.75
C LEU A 192 6.32 27.66 3.38
N ASP A 193 5.94 28.34 2.31
CA ASP A 193 6.27 27.95 0.92
C ASP A 193 7.78 27.72 0.69
N LYS A 194 8.64 28.52 1.35
CA LYS A 194 10.10 28.41 1.28
C LYS A 194 10.76 27.44 2.29
N HIS A 195 10.00 26.81 3.18
CA HIS A 195 10.54 25.92 4.21
C HIS A 195 10.30 24.45 3.82
N HIS A 196 11.38 23.71 3.60
CA HIS A 196 11.34 22.34 3.07
C HIS A 196 11.88 21.33 4.09
N ALA A 197 11.50 20.06 3.96
CA ALA A 197 12.01 18.97 4.77
C ALA A 197 12.42 17.78 3.91
N LEU A 198 13.61 17.23 4.16
CA LEU A 198 14.10 16.03 3.50
C LEU A 198 13.86 14.80 4.40
N ASN A 199 13.13 13.82 3.89
CA ASN A 199 13.12 12.48 4.45
C ASN A 199 14.29 11.69 3.86
N ILE A 200 15.36 11.54 4.64
CA ILE A 200 16.60 10.89 4.23
C ILE A 200 16.39 9.38 4.01
N GLN A 201 15.59 8.73 4.86
CA GLN A 201 15.38 7.29 4.81
C GLN A 201 14.63 6.84 3.54
N SER A 202 13.63 7.62 3.12
CA SER A 202 12.83 7.32 1.93
C SER A 202 13.27 8.11 0.69
N GLY A 203 14.24 9.02 0.80
CA GLY A 203 14.71 9.85 -0.31
C GLY A 203 13.64 10.78 -0.88
N ILE A 204 12.86 11.47 -0.04
CA ILE A 204 11.78 12.37 -0.48
C ILE A 204 12.02 13.78 0.05
N LEU A 205 12.01 14.75 -0.86
CA LEU A 205 12.02 16.17 -0.50
C LEU A 205 10.58 16.68 -0.47
N HIS A 206 10.12 17.04 0.73
CA HIS A 206 8.82 17.67 0.97
C HIS A 206 8.97 19.18 0.94
N MET A 207 8.50 19.80 -0.14
CA MET A 207 8.58 21.24 -0.36
C MET A 207 7.49 21.98 0.41
N GLY A 208 7.77 23.23 0.74
CA GLY A 208 6.90 24.05 1.58
C GLY A 208 5.65 24.51 0.84
N ASN A 209 5.73 24.59 -0.49
CA ASN A 209 4.64 24.94 -1.42
C ASN A 209 3.69 23.76 -1.72
N GLY A 210 3.91 22.59 -1.13
CA GLY A 210 3.11 21.38 -1.34
C GLY A 210 3.80 20.30 -2.19
N GLU A 211 4.83 20.65 -2.96
CA GLU A 211 5.42 19.73 -3.93
C GLU A 211 6.23 18.64 -3.22
N ASN A 212 6.17 17.41 -3.73
CA ASN A 212 6.96 16.31 -3.21
C ASN A 212 7.82 15.73 -4.32
N VAL A 213 9.14 15.77 -4.12
CA VAL A 213 10.12 15.24 -5.06
C VAL A 213 10.61 13.89 -4.53
N PHE A 214 10.22 12.81 -5.20
CA PHE A 214 10.61 11.44 -4.87
C PHE A 214 11.94 11.10 -5.58
N ILE A 215 13.06 11.42 -4.93
CA ILE A 215 14.41 11.27 -5.49
C ILE A 215 14.73 9.79 -5.76
N SER A 216 14.22 8.88 -4.93
CA SER A 216 14.44 7.44 -5.08
C SER A 216 13.70 6.79 -6.25
N GLN A 217 12.84 7.54 -6.97
CA GLN A 217 12.02 7.04 -8.09
C GLN A 217 12.46 7.65 -9.43
N GLN A 218 13.54 8.42 -9.47
CA GLN A 218 14.14 8.99 -10.68
C GLN A 218 15.13 8.03 -11.35
#